data_AF-A0A959C463-F1
#
_entry.id   AF-A0A959C463-F1
#
_cell.length_a   1.000
_cell.length_b   1.000
_cell.length_c   1.000
_cell.angle_alpha   90.00
_cell.angle_beta   90.00
_cell.angle_gamma   90.00
#
_symmetry.space_group_name_H-M   'P 1'
#
loop_
_entity.id
_entity.type
_entity.pdbx_description
1 polymer ?
#
loop_
_entity_poly.entity_id
_entity_poly.type
_entity_poly.pdbx_seq_one_letter_code
_entity_poly.pdbx_strand_id
1 'polypeptide(L)' 'MATDERKYDLEDRLVEFAGKVIDVVEMLPKSLAAKHLAGQLVQKPISLLQAWSRK' A
#
# COMPACT_ATOMS: atom_id res chain seq x y z
N MET A 1 -12.19 -14.24 -29.53
CA MET A 1 -11.80 -13.26 -28.48
C MET A 1 -10.65 -13.90 -27.73
N ALA A 2 -9.43 -13.38 -27.89
CA ALA A 2 -8.28 -13.88 -27.15
C ALA A 2 -8.47 -13.52 -25.67
N THR A 3 -8.58 -14.52 -24.81
CA THR A 3 -8.49 -14.34 -23.37
C THR A 3 -7.03 -14.09 -23.05
N ASP A 4 -6.64 -12.82 -23.09
CA ASP A 4 -5.34 -12.34 -22.64
C ASP A 4 -5.13 -12.85 -21.21
N GLU A 5 -4.15 -13.75 -21.04
CA GLU A 5 -3.74 -14.28 -19.75
C GLU A 5 -3.15 -13.11 -18.96
N ARG A 6 -4.02 -12.32 -18.31
CA ARG A 6 -3.62 -11.19 -17.48
C ARG A 6 -2.74 -11.72 -16.37
N LYS A 7 -1.42 -11.67 -16.59
CA LYS A 7 -0.40 -11.95 -15.59
C LYS A 7 -0.54 -10.85 -14.53
N TYR A 8 -1.28 -11.14 -13.48
CA TYR A 8 -1.49 -10.21 -12.39
C TYR A 8 -0.20 -10.18 -11.56
N ASP A 9 0.67 -9.21 -11.87
CA ASP A 9 1.84 -8.90 -11.04
C ASP A 9 1.37 -8.15 -9.78
N LEU A 10 0.71 -8.89 -8.89
CA LEU A 10 0.11 -8.34 -7.68
C LEU A 10 1.17 -7.81 -6.73
N GLU A 11 2.36 -8.41 -6.73
CA GLU A 11 3.48 -8.02 -5.89
C GLU A 11 4.02 -6.64 -6.29
N ASP A 12 4.39 -6.46 -7.56
CA ASP A 12 4.85 -5.16 -8.08
C ASP A 12 3.81 -4.05 -7.87
N ARG A 13 2.53 -4.35 -8.11
CA ARG A 13 1.44 -3.39 -7.90
C ARG A 13 1.22 -3.05 -6.43
N LEU A 14 1.44 -3.99 -5.51
CA LEU A 14 1.36 -3.74 -4.07
C LEU A 14 2.53 -2.87 -3.60
N VAL A 15 3.72 -3.07 -4.15
CA VAL A 15 4.90 -2.24 -3.87
C VAL A 15 4.66 -0.80 -4.37
N GLU A 16 4.20 -0.63 -5.61
CA GLU A 16 3.83 0.69 -6.13
C GLU A 16 2.73 1.38 -5.30
N PHE A 17 1.73 0.60 -4.87
CA PHE A 17 0.64 1.12 -4.04
C PHE A 17 1.15 1.61 -2.69
N ALA A 18 2.03 0.84 -2.04
CA ALA A 18 2.65 1.25 -0.78
C ALA A 18 3.47 2.54 -0.93
N GLY A 19 4.24 2.68 -2.02
CA GLY A 19 4.97 3.91 -2.34
C GLY A 19 4.04 5.13 -2.45
N LYS A 20 2.96 5.01 -3.22
CA LYS A 20 1.95 6.08 -3.38
C LYS A 20 1.28 6.47 -2.06
N VAL A 21 1.03 5.50 -1.18
CA VAL A 21 0.45 5.77 0.15
C VAL A 21 1.44 6.55 1.02
N ILE A 22 2.74 6.23 0.96
CA ILE A 22 3.78 6.97 1.69
C ILE A 22 3.86 8.41 1.18
N ASP A 23 3.89 8.63 -0.14
CA ASP A 23 3.93 9.98 -0.73
C ASP A 23 2.74 10.84 -0.26
N VAL A 24 1.53 10.27 -0.27
CA VAL A 24 0.31 10.95 0.20
C VAL A 24 0.43 11.31 1.68
N VAL A 25 0.96 10.40 2.50
CA VAL A 25 1.15 10.63 3.94
C VAL A 25 2.19 11.72 4.20
N GLU A 26 3.26 11.78 3.43
CA GLU A 26 4.29 12.81 3.54
C GLU A 26 3.80 14.20 3.13
N MET A 27 2.85 14.27 2.20
CA MET A 27 2.20 15.52 1.81
C MET A 27 1.21 16.06 2.86
N LEU A 28 0.82 15.26 3.86
CA LEU A 28 -0.15 15.72 4.85
C LEU A 28 0.45 16.79 5.78
N PRO A 29 -0.33 17.83 6.12
CA PRO A 29 0.10 18.82 7.11
C PRO A 29 0.36 18.13 8.44
N LYS A 30 1.37 18.59 9.20
CA LYS A 30 1.77 18.07 10.53
C LYS A 30 0.69 18.32 11.59
N SER A 31 -0.47 17.70 11.41
CA SER A 31 -1.64 17.76 12.27
C SER A 31 -1.85 16.40 12.94
N LEU A 32 -2.52 16.41 14.08
CA LEU A 32 -2.86 15.17 14.80
C LEU A 32 -3.71 14.23 13.93
N ALA A 33 -4.67 14.78 13.19
CA ALA A 33 -5.53 14.03 12.27
C ALA A 33 -4.72 13.37 11.14
N ALA A 34 -3.77 14.08 10.54
CA ALA A 34 -2.88 13.53 9.52
C ALA A 34 -2.02 12.37 10.05
N LYS A 35 -1.48 12.49 11.27
CA LYS A 35 -0.73 11.39 11.92
C LYS A 35 -1.60 10.16 12.14
N HIS A 36 -2.85 10.33 12.57
CA HIS A 36 -3.77 9.21 12.76
C HIS A 36 -4.18 8.55 11.43
N LEU A 37 -4.43 9.35 10.38
CA LEU A 37 -4.75 8.84 9.04
C LEU A 37 -3.57 8.11 8.41
N ALA A 38 -2.36 8.66 8.55
CA ALA A 38 -1.12 8.02 8.12
C ALA A 38 -0.91 6.66 8.78
N GLY A 39 -1.11 6.58 10.10
CA GLY A 39 -1.02 5.31 10.84
C GLY A 39 -2.00 4.26 10.32
N GLN A 40 -3.24 4.63 10.02
CA GLN A 40 -4.24 3.69 9.49
C GLN A 40 -3.93 3.25 8.05
N LEU A 41 -3.51 4.17 7.20
CA LEU A 41 -3.20 3.92 5.79
C LEU A 41 -1.92 3.10 5.60
N VAL A 42 -0.94 3.28 6.48
CA VAL A 42 0.36 2.59 6.40
C VAL A 42 0.33 1.22 7.09
N GLN A 43 -0.33 1.10 8.25
CA GLN A 43 -0.31 -0.17 9.03
C GLN A 43 -1.02 -1.31 8.30
N LYS A 44 -2.19 -1.07 7.73
CA LYS A 44 -3.01 -2.11 7.09
C LYS A 44 -2.29 -2.84 5.95
N PRO A 45 -1.73 -2.15 4.94
CA PRO A 45 -1.02 -2.82 3.84
C PRO A 45 0.30 -3.45 4.28
N ILE A 46 1.07 -2.82 5.18
CA ILE A 46 2.35 -3.36 5.65
C ILE A 46 2.15 -4.62 6.51
N SER A 47 1.11 -4.66 7.37
CA SER A 47 0.78 -5.87 8.12
C SER A 47 0.34 -7.02 7.20
N LEU A 48 -0.35 -6.73 6.10
CA LEU A 48 -0.71 -7.74 5.10
C LEU A 48 0.52 -8.30 4.36
N LEU A 49 1.48 -7.44 4.01
CA LEU A 49 2.74 -7.86 3.40
C LEU A 49 3.59 -8.73 4.35
N GLN A 50 3.72 -8.33 5.61
CA GLN A 50 4.43 -9.09 6.64
C GLN A 50 3.77 -10.43 6.96
N ALA A 51 2.43 -10.48 6.94
CA ALA A 51 1.68 -11.72 7.14
C ALA A 51 1.85 -12.69 5.96
N TRP A 52 1.93 -12.19 4.73
CA TRP A 52 2.22 -13.00 3.54
C TRP A 52 3.65 -13.51 3.51
N SER A 53 4.64 -12.71 3.93
CA SER A 53 6.05 -13.10 3.95
C SER A 53 6.41 -14.15 5.02
N ARG A 54 5.53 -14.43 5.99
CA ARG A 54 5.74 -15.45 7.05
C ARG A 54 5.07 -16.80 6.78
N LYS A 55 4.46 -17.00 5.60
CA LYS A 55 3.76 -18.24 5.23
C LYS A 55 4.44 -18.90 4.04
#